data_AF-A0A1Y5DZZ4-F1
#
_entry.id   AF-A0A1Y5DZZ4-F1
#
_cell.length_a   1.000
_cell.length_b   1.000
_cell.length_c   1.000
_cell.angle_alpha   90.00
_cell.angle_beta   90.00
_cell.angle_gamma   90.00
#
_symmetry.space_group_name_H-M   'P 1'
#
loop_
_entity.id
_entity.type
_entity.pdbx_description
1 polymer ?
#
loop_
_entity_poly.entity_id
_entity_poly.type
_entity_poly.pdbx_seq_one_letter_code
_entity_poly.pdbx_strand_id
1 'polypeptide(L)'
;MELMITVSVLAILAALALPSFQSVLDNRRLAGAAENLFADLQYARSESIKQNEEIRLQVTSGINWCFGVDDEVGVSCDCNSNACEVGDILKNTTASAYSNIQMSAGNVVEFEPRQGFPSPSATYTYTFRIGASGKVKTVTVNPIGRIKMD
;
A
#
# COMPACT_ATOMS: atom_id res chain seq x y z
N MET A 1 -10.27 -28.26 43.46
CA MET A 1 -9.93 -26.85 43.76
C MET A 1 -8.65 -26.38 43.04
N GLU A 2 -7.73 -27.26 42.68
CA GLU A 2 -6.51 -26.90 41.94
C GLU A 2 -6.76 -26.58 40.46
N LEU A 3 -7.71 -27.27 39.82
CA LEU A 3 -8.14 -26.99 38.45
C LEU A 3 -8.77 -25.59 38.31
N MET A 4 -9.52 -25.12 39.31
CA MET A 4 -10.15 -23.80 39.23
C MET A 4 -9.10 -22.69 39.30
N ILE A 5 -8.07 -22.85 40.13
CA ILE A 5 -6.98 -21.88 40.24
C ILE A 5 -6.16 -21.85 38.95
N THR A 6 -5.81 -23.02 38.41
CA THR A 6 -5.05 -23.10 37.14
C THR A 6 -5.80 -22.50 35.96
N VAL A 7 -7.10 -22.82 35.80
CA VAL A 7 -7.96 -22.23 34.75
C VAL A 7 -8.11 -20.71 34.95
N SER A 8 -8.26 -20.25 36.19
CA SER A 8 -8.38 -18.80 36.48
C SER A 8 -7.10 -18.05 36.12
N VAL A 9 -5.92 -18.58 36.46
CA VAL A 9 -4.63 -17.99 36.10
C VAL A 9 -4.42 -18.00 34.59
N LEU A 10 -4.76 -19.09 33.91
CA LEU A 10 -4.71 -19.19 32.44
C LEU A 10 -5.59 -18.15 31.75
N ALA A 11 -6.81 -17.93 32.26
CA ALA A 11 -7.73 -16.94 31.71
C ALA A 11 -7.18 -15.50 31.87
N ILE A 12 -6.58 -15.17 33.01
CA ILE A 12 -5.96 -13.86 33.25
C ILE A 12 -4.76 -13.65 32.30
N LEU A 13 -3.89 -14.67 32.16
CA LEU A 13 -2.74 -14.61 31.26
C LEU A 13 -3.18 -14.45 29.79
N ALA A 14 -4.21 -15.19 29.36
CA ALA A 14 -4.77 -15.07 28.02
C ALA A 14 -5.36 -13.67 27.78
N ALA A 15 -6.08 -13.10 28.74
CA ALA A 15 -6.66 -11.77 28.64
C ALA A 15 -5.59 -10.66 28.46
N LEU A 16 -4.42 -10.81 29.10
CA LEU A 16 -3.31 -9.86 28.95
C LEU A 16 -2.54 -10.03 27.62
N ALA A 17 -2.48 -11.24 27.07
CA ALA A 17 -1.72 -11.53 25.86
C ALA A 17 -2.43 -11.04 24.57
N LEU A 18 -3.76 -11.18 24.50
CA LEU A 18 -4.56 -10.86 23.32
C LEU A 18 -4.39 -9.42 22.76
N PRO A 19 -4.43 -8.33 23.56
CA PRO A 19 -4.29 -6.97 23.01
C PRO A 19 -2.92 -6.71 22.37
N SER A 20 -1.86 -7.36 22.87
CA SER A 20 -0.51 -7.24 22.30
C SER A 20 -0.43 -7.84 20.89
N PHE A 21 -1.08 -8.98 20.66
CA PHE A 21 -1.11 -9.64 19.35
C PHE A 21 -1.80 -8.79 18.27
N GLN A 22 -2.88 -8.08 18.62
CA GLN A 22 -3.58 -7.21 17.68
C GLN A 22 -2.67 -6.09 17.16
N SER A 23 -1.92 -5.44 18.07
CA SER A 23 -0.97 -4.39 17.70
C SER A 23 0.14 -4.92 16.77
N VAL A 24 0.69 -6.11 17.05
CA VAL A 24 1.72 -6.71 16.19
C VAL A 24 1.16 -6.99 14.79
N LEU A 25 -0.06 -7.52 14.70
CA LEU A 25 -0.70 -7.83 13.41
C LEU A 25 -0.97 -6.56 12.60
N ASP A 26 -1.49 -5.51 13.23
CA ASP A 26 -1.75 -4.24 12.55
C ASP A 26 -0.45 -3.55 12.09
N ASN A 27 0.65 -3.67 12.85
CA ASN A 27 1.96 -3.21 12.40
C ASN A 27 2.47 -3.99 11.18
N ARG A 28 2.26 -5.32 11.14
CA ARG A 28 2.63 -6.14 9.98
C ARG A 28 1.81 -5.79 8.74
N ARG A 29 0.50 -5.55 8.91
CA ARG A 29 -0.38 -5.10 7.83
C ARG A 29 0.00 -3.73 7.30
N LEU A 30 0.32 -2.79 8.21
CA LEU A 30 0.80 -1.46 7.85
C LEU A 30 2.09 -1.53 7.03
N ALA A 31 3.05 -2.35 7.46
CA ALA A 31 4.29 -2.57 6.72
C ALA A 31 4.02 -3.23 5.36
N GLY A 32 3.23 -4.29 5.32
CA GLY A 32 2.91 -5.00 4.08
C GLY A 32 2.17 -4.15 3.04
N ALA A 33 1.30 -3.23 3.46
CA ALA A 33 0.63 -2.31 2.54
C ALA A 33 1.63 -1.34 1.88
N ALA A 34 2.55 -0.80 2.69
CA ALA A 34 3.61 0.09 2.20
C ALA A 34 4.66 -0.66 1.35
N GLU A 35 5.01 -1.89 1.70
CA GLU A 35 5.92 -2.74 0.93
C GLU A 35 5.34 -3.10 -0.44
N ASN A 36 4.04 -3.46 -0.51
CA ASN A 36 3.38 -3.71 -1.78
C ASN A 36 3.35 -2.46 -2.66
N LEU A 37 3.01 -1.30 -2.10
CA LEU A 37 3.04 -0.05 -2.86
C LEU A 37 4.47 0.29 -3.34
N PHE A 38 5.48 0.11 -2.49
CA PHE A 38 6.87 0.30 -2.87
C PHE A 38 7.26 -0.61 -4.04
N ALA A 39 6.88 -1.88 -3.99
CA ALA A 39 7.13 -2.84 -5.07
C ALA A 39 6.39 -2.46 -6.36
N ASP A 40 5.14 -2.03 -6.28
CA ASP A 40 4.34 -1.66 -7.45
C ASP A 40 4.81 -0.35 -8.09
N LEU A 41 5.28 0.62 -7.30
CA LEU A 41 5.95 1.82 -7.82
C LEU A 41 7.26 1.46 -8.54
N GLN A 42 8.06 0.56 -7.96
CA GLN A 42 9.29 0.08 -8.59
C GLN A 42 8.99 -0.66 -9.89
N TYR A 43 7.95 -1.49 -9.88
CA TYR A 43 7.45 -2.20 -11.05
C TYR A 43 7.02 -1.22 -12.15
N ALA A 44 6.11 -0.30 -11.84
CA ALA A 44 5.61 0.71 -12.78
C ALA A 44 6.76 1.50 -13.44
N ARG A 45 7.72 1.96 -12.63
CA ARG A 45 8.91 2.67 -13.14
C ARG A 45 9.78 1.79 -14.04
N SER A 46 9.97 0.52 -13.68
CA SER A 46 10.79 -0.38 -14.50
C SER A 46 10.09 -0.76 -15.79
N GLU A 47 8.77 -0.90 -15.75
CA GLU A 47 7.96 -1.30 -16.88
C GLU A 47 7.84 -0.16 -17.90
N SER A 48 7.78 1.10 -17.45
CA SER A 48 7.78 2.26 -18.36
C SER A 48 9.05 2.31 -19.21
N ILE A 49 10.20 2.04 -18.59
CA ILE A 49 11.49 1.98 -19.28
C ILE A 49 11.56 0.77 -20.21
N LYS A 50 11.08 -0.39 -19.74
CA LYS A 50 11.17 -1.66 -20.48
C LYS A 50 10.27 -1.67 -21.70
N GLN A 51 9.05 -1.17 -21.59
CA GLN A 51 8.08 -1.11 -22.69
C GLN A 51 8.27 0.15 -23.55
N ASN A 52 9.04 1.14 -23.07
CA ASN A 52 9.18 2.45 -23.69
C ASN A 52 7.82 3.15 -23.86
N GLU A 53 6.94 2.98 -22.88
CA GLU A 53 5.60 3.58 -22.79
C GLU A 53 5.42 4.25 -21.41
N GLU A 54 4.45 5.16 -21.31
CA GLU A 54 4.11 5.79 -20.04
C GLU A 54 3.33 4.80 -19.17
N ILE A 55 3.77 4.57 -17.94
CA ILE A 55 3.09 3.68 -16.99
C ILE A 55 2.64 4.48 -15.80
N ARG A 56 1.38 4.30 -15.41
CA ARG A 56 0.74 5.08 -14.36
C ARG A 56 0.42 4.19 -13.15
N LEU A 57 0.63 4.74 -11.95
CA LEU A 57 0.08 4.19 -10.73
C LEU A 57 -1.12 5.03 -10.29
N GLN A 58 -2.32 4.47 -10.44
CA GLN A 58 -3.59 5.04 -10.02
C GLN A 58 -3.81 4.79 -8.53
N VAL A 59 -4.41 5.75 -7.84
CA VAL A 59 -4.65 5.67 -6.39
C VAL A 59 -5.98 6.30 -6.00
N THR A 60 -6.72 5.60 -5.16
CA THR A 60 -7.79 6.16 -4.34
C THR A 60 -7.35 6.11 -2.88
N SER A 61 -7.41 7.24 -2.17
CA SER A 61 -7.05 7.32 -0.74
C SER A 61 -8.28 7.23 0.16
N GLY A 62 -8.06 7.15 1.48
CA GLY A 62 -9.11 7.06 2.50
C GLY A 62 -9.23 5.65 3.11
N ILE A 63 -10.46 5.30 3.52
CA ILE A 63 -10.78 4.02 4.17
C ILE A 63 -10.81 2.89 3.14
N ASN A 64 -11.51 3.11 2.03
CA ASN A 64 -11.61 2.18 0.90
C ASN A 64 -10.54 2.52 -0.12
N TRP A 65 -9.29 2.59 0.34
CA TRP A 65 -8.19 2.91 -0.54
C TRP A 65 -7.91 1.76 -1.50
N CYS A 66 -7.40 2.09 -2.67
CA CYS A 66 -6.84 1.14 -3.60
C CYS A 66 -5.75 1.82 -4.41
N PHE A 67 -4.84 1.03 -4.95
CA PHE A 67 -3.92 1.48 -5.98
C PHE A 67 -3.75 0.40 -7.03
N GLY A 68 -3.33 0.78 -8.23
CA GLY A 68 -3.03 -0.15 -9.30
C GLY A 68 -2.12 0.45 -10.34
N VAL A 69 -1.45 -0.40 -11.09
CA VAL A 69 -0.57 -0.02 -12.20
C VAL A 69 -1.32 -0.25 -13.50
N ASP A 70 -1.15 0.69 -14.42
CA ASP A 70 -1.88 0.76 -15.68
C ASP A 70 -0.92 1.19 -16.80
N ASP A 71 -0.96 0.50 -17.94
CA ASP A 71 -0.19 0.84 -19.15
C ASP A 71 -1.01 1.61 -20.20
N GLU A 72 -2.31 1.84 -19.96
CA GLU A 72 -3.15 2.62 -20.86
C GLU A 72 -2.97 4.14 -20.69
N VAL A 73 -2.44 4.78 -21.73
CA VAL A 73 -2.26 6.24 -21.75
C VAL A 73 -3.60 6.97 -21.81
N GLY A 74 -3.85 7.83 -20.82
CA GLY A 74 -4.99 8.75 -20.83
C GLY A 74 -6.32 8.16 -20.36
N VAL A 75 -6.37 6.86 -20.06
CA VAL A 75 -7.48 6.22 -19.36
C VAL A 75 -7.13 6.17 -17.87
N SER A 76 -8.11 6.42 -17.01
CA SER A 76 -7.94 6.17 -15.58
C SER A 76 -8.60 4.86 -15.23
N CYS A 77 -7.81 3.87 -14.84
CA CYS A 77 -8.36 2.67 -14.26
C CYS A 77 -9.03 2.94 -12.90
N ASP A 78 -10.09 2.18 -12.61
CA ASP A 78 -10.66 2.06 -11.27
C ASP A 78 -10.17 0.77 -10.62
N CYS A 79 -9.27 0.92 -9.64
CA CYS A 79 -8.71 -0.21 -8.91
C CYS A 79 -9.72 -0.97 -8.03
N ASN A 80 -10.98 -0.48 -7.88
CA ASN A 80 -12.04 -1.20 -7.17
C ASN A 80 -12.89 -2.10 -8.08
N SER A 81 -12.86 -1.90 -9.40
CA SER A 81 -13.69 -2.64 -10.37
C SER A 81 -12.89 -3.56 -11.30
N ASN A 82 -11.60 -3.76 -11.02
CA ASN A 82 -10.64 -4.58 -11.77
C ASN A 82 -10.25 -4.00 -13.15
N ALA A 83 -9.91 -2.72 -13.21
CA ALA A 83 -9.55 -2.07 -14.47
C ALA A 83 -8.06 -1.70 -14.60
N CYS A 84 -7.22 -1.92 -13.58
CA CYS A 84 -5.81 -1.53 -13.63
C CYS A 84 -4.97 -2.72 -14.07
N GLU A 85 -4.54 -2.70 -15.33
CA GLU A 85 -3.90 -3.84 -15.96
C GLU A 85 -2.58 -3.43 -16.61
N VAL A 86 -1.66 -4.39 -16.72
CA VAL A 86 -0.45 -4.23 -17.54
C VAL A 86 -0.36 -5.44 -18.44
N GLY A 87 -0.48 -5.24 -19.75
CA GLY A 87 -0.55 -6.30 -20.74
C GLY A 87 -1.66 -7.32 -20.46
N ASP A 88 -2.89 -6.85 -20.22
CA ASP A 88 -4.09 -7.64 -19.89
C ASP A 88 -4.01 -8.43 -18.57
N ILE A 89 -3.08 -8.07 -17.67
CA ILE A 89 -2.92 -8.71 -16.36
C ILE A 89 -3.25 -7.70 -15.26
N LEU A 90 -4.25 -8.01 -14.45
CA LEU A 90 -4.66 -7.21 -13.31
C LEU A 90 -3.50 -6.96 -12.34
N LYS A 91 -3.25 -5.67 -12.07
CA LYS A 91 -2.17 -5.19 -11.21
C LYS A 91 -2.69 -4.16 -10.23
N ASN A 92 -3.61 -4.58 -9.34
CA ASN A 92 -4.15 -3.73 -8.28
C ASN A 92 -3.92 -4.31 -6.87
N THR A 93 -3.99 -3.42 -5.89
CA THR A 93 -4.03 -3.74 -4.47
C THR A 93 -5.15 -2.92 -3.82
N THR A 94 -5.99 -3.57 -3.01
CA THR A 94 -7.14 -2.94 -2.36
C THR A 94 -7.05 -3.01 -0.84
N ALA A 95 -7.74 -2.09 -0.15
CA ALA A 95 -7.84 -2.05 1.30
C ALA A 95 -8.36 -3.35 1.93
N SER A 96 -9.12 -4.16 1.19
CA SER A 96 -9.68 -5.43 1.68
C SER A 96 -8.61 -6.44 2.11
N ALA A 97 -7.41 -6.38 1.51
CA ALA A 97 -6.27 -7.21 1.90
C ALA A 97 -5.60 -6.77 3.22
N TYR A 98 -5.89 -5.55 3.69
CA TYR A 98 -5.22 -4.90 4.83
C TYR A 98 -6.22 -4.29 5.80
N SER A 99 -6.91 -5.14 6.56
CA SER A 99 -7.87 -4.68 7.57
C SER A 99 -7.26 -3.69 8.56
N ASN A 100 -8.03 -2.68 8.96
CA ASN A 100 -7.63 -1.60 9.88
C ASN A 100 -6.49 -0.69 9.35
N ILE A 101 -6.14 -0.78 8.06
CA ILE A 101 -5.19 0.13 7.42
C ILE A 101 -5.95 1.09 6.51
N GLN A 102 -5.63 2.38 6.62
CA GLN A 102 -6.16 3.45 5.79
C GLN A 102 -5.01 4.14 5.05
N MET A 103 -5.30 4.75 3.90
CA MET A 103 -4.35 5.62 3.21
C MET A 103 -4.73 7.07 3.49
N SER A 104 -3.90 7.81 4.23
CA SER A 104 -4.15 9.23 4.55
C SER A 104 -3.64 10.20 3.49
N ALA A 105 -2.72 9.77 2.63
CA ALA A 105 -2.22 10.54 1.50
C ALA A 105 -1.84 9.59 0.36
N GLY A 106 -2.09 10.01 -0.87
CA GLY A 106 -1.71 9.28 -2.07
C GLY A 106 -2.10 10.08 -3.31
N ASN A 107 -1.26 10.01 -4.34
CA ASN A 107 -1.43 10.75 -5.59
C ASN A 107 -1.17 9.83 -6.77
N VAL A 108 -1.89 10.05 -7.86
CA VAL A 108 -1.57 9.39 -9.13
C VAL A 108 -0.17 9.84 -9.57
N VAL A 109 0.69 8.89 -9.93
CA VAL A 109 2.01 9.18 -10.51
C VAL A 109 2.13 8.46 -11.83
N GLU A 110 2.74 9.13 -12.81
CA GLU A 110 3.03 8.58 -14.13
C GLU A 110 4.53 8.58 -14.33
N PHE A 111 5.09 7.46 -14.82
CA PHE A 111 6.51 7.33 -15.11
C PHE A 111 6.75 7.43 -16.60
N GLU A 112 7.63 8.35 -16.99
CA GLU A 112 8.02 8.48 -18.39
C GLU A 112 9.00 7.35 -18.82
N PRO A 113 9.06 7.01 -20.11
CA PRO A 113 9.79 5.82 -20.58
C PRO A 113 11.31 5.98 -20.70
N ARG A 114 11.86 7.19 -20.77
CA ARG A 114 13.29 7.38 -21.08
C ARG A 114 14.20 7.14 -19.88
N GLN A 115 13.79 7.60 -18.70
CA GLN A 115 14.59 7.60 -17.46
C GLN A 115 13.78 7.13 -16.23
N GLY A 116 12.49 6.85 -16.40
CA GLY A 116 11.59 6.48 -15.32
C GLY A 116 11.39 7.63 -14.33
N PHE A 117 11.40 8.87 -14.81
CA PHE A 117 11.08 10.03 -13.96
C PHE A 117 9.57 10.18 -13.82
N PRO A 118 9.08 10.70 -12.68
CA PRO A 118 7.68 11.01 -12.58
C PRO A 118 7.32 12.22 -13.46
N SER A 119 6.13 12.17 -14.06
CA SER A 119 5.51 13.24 -14.83
C SER A 119 4.20 13.66 -14.15
N PRO A 120 4.04 14.92 -13.75
CA PRO A 120 5.07 15.97 -13.68
C PRO A 120 6.22 15.64 -12.70
N SER A 121 7.39 16.27 -12.91
CA SER A 121 8.54 16.09 -12.04
C SER A 121 8.29 16.73 -10.67
N ALA A 122 7.83 15.93 -9.72
CA ALA A 122 7.45 16.34 -8.37
C ALA A 122 7.74 15.22 -7.35
N THR A 123 7.55 15.55 -6.07
CA THR A 123 7.57 14.55 -5.00
C THR A 123 6.16 14.03 -4.77
N TYR A 124 5.99 12.71 -4.84
CA TYR A 124 4.72 12.02 -4.59
C TYR A 124 4.84 11.26 -3.27
N THR A 125 3.89 11.48 -2.37
CA THR A 125 3.92 10.92 -1.02
C THR A 125 2.67 10.08 -0.78
N TYR A 126 2.88 8.86 -0.31
CA TYR A 126 1.84 7.93 0.06
C TYR A 126 1.98 7.59 1.52
N THR A 127 0.93 7.79 2.31
CA THR A 127 0.96 7.52 3.74
C THR A 127 -0.14 6.54 4.10
N PHE A 128 0.26 5.38 4.58
CA PHE A 128 -0.63 4.43 5.23
C PHE A 128 -0.66 4.71 6.74
N ARG A 129 -1.79 4.41 7.38
CA ARG A 129 -1.98 4.54 8.82
C ARG A 129 -2.83 3.41 9.39
N ILE A 130 -2.60 3.07 10.66
CA ILE A 130 -3.49 2.17 11.41
C ILE A 130 -4.69 2.96 11.92
N GLY A 131 -5.91 2.55 11.58
CA GLY A 131 -7.14 3.22 11.99
C GLY A 131 -7.17 4.72 11.62
N ALA A 132 -7.83 5.54 12.43
CA ALA A 132 -7.96 6.98 12.18
C ALA A 132 -6.73 7.81 12.60
N SER A 133 -5.99 7.39 13.63
CA SER A 133 -4.89 8.17 14.24
C SER A 133 -3.71 7.33 14.72
N GLY A 134 -3.55 6.09 14.24
CA GLY A 134 -2.49 5.20 14.64
C GLY A 134 -1.15 5.49 13.95
N LYS A 135 -0.21 4.54 14.09
CA LYS A 135 1.12 4.64 13.45
C LYS A 135 1.00 4.75 11.94
N VAL A 136 1.98 5.40 11.33
CA VAL A 136 2.06 5.64 9.89
C VAL A 136 3.26 4.97 9.26
N LYS A 137 3.13 4.65 7.97
CA LYS A 137 4.22 4.25 7.09
C LYS A 137 4.11 5.03 5.79
N THR A 138 5.24 5.56 5.33
CA THR A 138 5.28 6.47 4.18
C THR A 138 6.15 5.89 3.08
N VAL A 139 5.64 5.95 1.85
CA VAL A 139 6.40 5.69 0.62
C VAL A 139 6.43 6.98 -0.18
N THR A 140 7.60 7.33 -0.71
CA THR A 140 7.82 8.59 -1.41
C THR A 140 8.54 8.34 -2.73
N VAL A 141 8.07 8.97 -3.80
CA VAL A 141 8.79 9.07 -5.09
C VAL A 141 9.31 10.49 -5.22
N ASN A 142 10.60 10.65 -5.45
CA ASN A 142 11.18 11.97 -5.67
C ASN A 142 11.13 12.39 -7.15
N PRO A 143 11.43 13.67 -7.49
CA PRO A 143 11.35 14.18 -8.86
C PRO A 143 12.26 13.49 -9.89
N ILE A 144 13.23 12.68 -9.44
CA ILE A 144 14.14 11.89 -10.29
C ILE A 144 13.79 10.38 -10.30
N GLY A 145 12.60 10.01 -9.82
CA GLY A 145 12.09 8.64 -9.85
C GLY A 145 12.64 7.70 -8.77
N ARG A 146 13.40 8.20 -7.80
CA ARG A 146 13.85 7.39 -6.66
C ARG A 146 12.68 7.17 -5.71
N ILE A 147 12.36 5.90 -5.48
CA ILE A 147 11.34 5.46 -4.54
C ILE A 147 12.01 5.12 -3.21
N LYS A 148 11.42 5.58 -2.09
CA LYS A 148 11.90 5.34 -0.72
C LYS A 148 10.73 4.97 0.18
N MET A 149 10.96 4.06 1.12
CA MET A 149 10.04 3.75 2.21
C MET A 149 10.69 4.12 3.55
N ASP A 150 9.92 4.76 4.44
CA ASP A 150 10.31 5.15 5.80
C ASP A 150 9.63 4.26 6.88
#